data_AF-A0A954JFD0-F1
#
_entry.id   AF-A0A954JFD0-F1
#
_cell.length_a   1.000
_cell.length_b   1.000
_cell.length_c   1.000
_cell.angle_alpha   90.00
_cell.angle_beta   90.00
_cell.angle_gamma   90.00
#
_symmetry.space_group_name_H-M   'P 1'
#
loop_
_entity.id
_entity.type
_entity.pdbx_description
1 polymer ?
#
loop_
_entity_poly.entity_id
_entity_poly.type
_entity_poly.pdbx_seq_one_letter_code
_entity_poly.pdbx_strand_id
1 'polypeptide(L)'
;MYPFNPENKLASTAIEWSLPLLLLVGVTWWRWRTISEKSIVAALAMHILAVFVSMVWMIWASNNFRAYGAQRDGLEGIPYFCLLATLVLPVVSAVRSARTGWWQSLAIVSCLCLGGGYWLLLVVSCPIEAARRSQCKNNLKQIGLALHNYLDTYESFPAQEDGNPAVSWRVALLPYMDYAPLYNEYDRTLAWNSGTNDGIAKTEIQVLSCPSTPPELRQGDYPFTAYVVPYGSDTSWAPNQHVHFEDIADGASNTILVAEACGQQIPWAEPRDVPLPETPVGFNLPGNQPNRSEGLLSSYHPGGGSQVLFGDGRVRYLSPAVDPDILNALLTPNGGEAVPEF
;
A
#
# COMPACT_ATOMS: atom_id res chain seq x y z
N MET A 1 43.50 -10.95 11.95
CA MET A 1 42.93 -11.74 10.83
C MET A 1 41.72 -10.95 10.36
N TYR A 2 41.87 -10.19 9.27
CA TYR A 2 40.80 -9.31 8.78
C TYR A 2 39.57 -10.15 8.37
N PRO A 3 38.35 -9.74 8.72
CA PRO A 3 37.15 -10.50 8.37
C PRO A 3 36.99 -10.47 6.85
N PHE A 4 36.70 -11.65 6.31
CA PHE A 4 36.47 -11.91 4.90
C PHE A 4 35.28 -11.07 4.43
N ASN A 5 35.51 -10.02 3.63
CA ASN A 5 34.42 -9.18 3.10
C ASN A 5 33.77 -9.88 1.90
N PRO A 6 32.51 -10.36 1.99
CA PRO A 6 31.81 -11.00 0.88
C PRO A 6 31.55 -10.06 -0.31
N GLU A 7 31.63 -8.74 -0.12
CA GLU A 7 31.39 -7.73 -1.16
C GLU A 7 32.46 -7.77 -2.28
N ASN A 8 33.72 -8.07 -1.93
CA ASN A 8 34.82 -8.12 -2.91
C ASN A 8 34.71 -9.33 -3.85
N LYS A 9 34.05 -10.41 -3.42
CA LYS A 9 33.83 -11.62 -4.24
C LYS A 9 32.71 -11.42 -5.28
N LEU A 10 31.78 -10.51 -5.02
CA LEU A 10 30.67 -10.19 -5.93
C LEU A 10 31.09 -9.18 -7.00
N ALA A 11 31.87 -8.17 -6.64
CA ALA A 11 32.46 -7.26 -7.62
C ALA A 11 33.42 -8.00 -8.57
N SER A 12 34.23 -8.93 -8.06
CA SER A 12 35.11 -9.74 -8.91
C SER A 12 34.32 -10.68 -9.83
N THR A 13 33.27 -11.33 -9.35
CA THR A 13 32.44 -12.21 -10.18
C THR A 13 31.64 -11.42 -11.22
N ALA A 14 31.01 -10.29 -10.87
CA ALA A 14 30.33 -9.44 -11.84
C ALA A 14 31.25 -8.95 -12.98
N ILE A 15 32.52 -8.65 -12.67
CA ILE A 15 33.55 -8.28 -13.66
C ILE A 15 33.99 -9.52 -14.49
N GLU A 16 34.19 -10.67 -13.84
CA GLU A 16 34.60 -11.91 -14.51
C GLU A 16 33.53 -12.45 -15.50
N TRP A 17 32.24 -12.24 -15.22
CA TRP A 17 31.14 -12.65 -16.11
C TRP A 17 30.77 -11.61 -17.18
N SER A 18 31.10 -10.32 -16.98
CA SER A 18 30.79 -9.26 -17.96
C SER A 18 31.80 -9.18 -19.11
N LEU A 19 33.08 -9.51 -18.88
CA LEU A 19 34.09 -9.56 -19.93
C LEU A 19 33.76 -10.56 -21.07
N PRO A 20 33.39 -11.83 -20.78
CA PRO A 20 32.99 -12.78 -21.81
C PRO A 20 31.78 -12.31 -22.62
N LEU A 21 30.84 -11.60 -21.99
CA LEU A 21 29.63 -11.10 -22.64
C LEU A 21 29.92 -9.90 -23.55
N LEU A 22 30.77 -8.97 -23.10
CA LEU A 22 31.30 -7.88 -23.94
C LEU A 22 32.13 -8.41 -25.11
N LEU A 23 32.91 -9.47 -24.90
CA LEU A 23 33.63 -10.17 -25.97
C LEU A 23 32.66 -10.87 -26.93
N LEU A 24 31.59 -11.50 -26.43
CA LEU A 24 30.57 -12.13 -27.27
C LEU A 24 29.83 -11.08 -28.12
N VAL A 25 29.47 -9.94 -27.52
CA VAL A 25 28.87 -8.79 -28.22
C VAL A 25 29.85 -8.20 -29.24
N GLY A 26 31.13 -8.07 -28.89
CA GLY A 26 32.18 -7.62 -29.80
C GLY A 26 32.41 -8.57 -30.98
N VAL A 27 32.43 -9.89 -30.74
CA VAL A 27 32.61 -10.93 -31.76
C VAL A 27 31.39 -11.03 -32.67
N THR A 28 30.17 -10.97 -32.12
CA THR A 28 28.93 -10.94 -32.91
C THR A 28 28.84 -9.68 -33.76
N TRP A 29 29.27 -8.52 -33.24
CA TRP A 29 29.36 -7.27 -33.98
C TRP A 29 30.42 -7.30 -35.08
N TRP A 30 31.62 -7.83 -34.81
CA TRP A 30 32.67 -8.00 -35.82
C TRP A 30 32.21 -8.93 -36.94
N ARG A 31 31.58 -10.05 -36.59
CA ARG A 31 31.06 -11.03 -37.56
C ARG A 31 29.91 -10.46 -38.38
N TRP A 32 29.02 -9.64 -37.78
CA TRP A 32 27.96 -8.89 -38.46
C TRP A 32 28.50 -7.98 -39.56
N ARG A 33 29.65 -7.33 -39.32
CA ARG A 33 30.31 -6.45 -40.29
C ARG A 33 30.91 -7.18 -41.51
N THR A 34 31.17 -8.48 -41.37
CA THR A 34 31.80 -9.32 -42.41
C THR A 34 30.81 -10.20 -43.20
N ILE A 35 29.54 -10.24 -42.80
CA ILE A 35 28.52 -11.03 -43.51
C ILE A 35 28.08 -10.28 -44.78
N SER A 36 28.36 -10.87 -45.94
CA SER A 36 27.79 -10.41 -47.23
C SER A 36 26.26 -10.56 -47.20
N GLU A 37 25.54 -9.68 -47.91
CA GLU A 37 24.06 -9.50 -47.94
C GLU A 37 23.15 -10.74 -48.04
N LYS A 38 23.68 -11.96 -48.24
CA LYS A 38 22.92 -13.16 -48.61
C LYS A 38 22.33 -14.00 -47.48
N SER A 39 22.40 -13.62 -46.20
CA SER A 39 21.60 -14.30 -45.17
C SER A 39 21.09 -13.36 -44.09
N ILE A 40 20.12 -12.53 -44.47
CA ILE A 40 19.29 -11.71 -43.57
C ILE A 40 18.73 -12.54 -42.41
N VAL A 41 18.41 -13.82 -42.64
CA VAL A 41 17.95 -14.77 -41.60
C VAL A 41 19.00 -15.01 -40.52
N ALA A 42 20.29 -15.08 -40.88
CA ALA A 42 21.38 -15.27 -39.91
C ALA A 42 21.63 -14.00 -39.09
N ALA A 43 21.51 -12.82 -39.71
CA ALA A 43 21.62 -11.54 -39.01
C ALA A 43 20.48 -11.34 -37.99
N LEU A 44 19.24 -11.66 -38.39
CA LEU A 44 18.07 -11.60 -37.51
C LEU A 44 18.19 -12.63 -36.36
N ALA A 45 18.60 -13.87 -36.66
CA ALA A 45 18.80 -14.90 -35.66
C ALA A 45 19.87 -14.52 -34.62
N MET A 46 20.98 -13.91 -35.04
CA MET A 46 22.00 -13.43 -34.11
C MET A 46 21.53 -12.25 -33.26
N HIS A 47 20.71 -11.34 -33.82
CA HIS A 47 20.13 -10.24 -33.05
C HIS A 47 19.14 -10.75 -32.00
N ILE A 48 18.25 -11.66 -32.40
CA ILE A 48 17.30 -12.31 -31.48
C ILE A 48 18.06 -13.05 -30.38
N LEU A 49 19.13 -13.77 -30.72
CA LEU A 49 19.96 -14.46 -29.73
C LEU A 49 20.65 -13.49 -28.76
N ALA A 50 21.18 -12.37 -29.25
CA ALA A 50 21.83 -11.36 -28.40
C ALA A 50 20.82 -10.69 -27.44
N VAL A 51 19.61 -10.38 -27.92
CA VAL A 51 18.52 -9.85 -27.09
C VAL A 51 18.10 -10.90 -26.05
N PHE A 52 17.95 -12.15 -26.45
CA PHE A 52 17.55 -13.24 -25.55
C PHE A 52 18.58 -13.50 -24.45
N VAL A 53 19.88 -13.56 -24.80
CA VAL A 53 20.97 -13.73 -23.83
C VAL A 53 21.04 -12.56 -22.86
N SER A 54 20.87 -11.32 -23.35
CA SER A 54 20.83 -10.13 -22.50
C SER A 54 19.63 -10.14 -21.55
N MET A 55 18.47 -10.60 -22.03
CA MET A 55 17.24 -10.69 -21.23
C MET A 55 17.35 -11.75 -20.12
N VAL A 56 17.90 -12.93 -20.43
CA VAL A 56 18.13 -14.01 -19.45
C VAL A 56 19.13 -13.58 -18.38
N TRP A 57 20.21 -12.91 -18.77
CA TRP A 57 21.20 -12.38 -17.82
C TRP A 57 20.60 -11.31 -16.90
N MET A 58 19.71 -10.46 -17.40
CA MET A 58 19.01 -9.46 -16.58
C MET A 58 18.02 -10.07 -15.60
N ILE A 59 17.25 -11.09 -16.00
CA ILE A 59 16.34 -11.79 -15.08
C ILE A 59 17.15 -12.41 -13.94
N TRP A 60 18.28 -13.02 -14.27
CA TRP A 60 19.21 -13.56 -13.27
C TRP A 60 19.79 -12.45 -12.38
N ALA A 61 20.27 -11.33 -12.95
CA ALA A 61 20.83 -10.21 -12.18
C ALA A 61 19.77 -9.56 -11.26
N SER A 62 18.59 -9.24 -11.78
CA SER A 62 17.48 -8.66 -11.00
C SER A 62 17.07 -9.57 -9.84
N ASN A 63 16.98 -10.88 -10.07
CA ASN A 63 16.62 -11.83 -9.01
C ASN A 63 17.71 -11.93 -7.93
N ASN A 64 18.99 -11.87 -8.30
CA ASN A 64 20.09 -11.91 -7.34
C ASN A 64 20.29 -10.56 -6.62
N PHE A 65 20.08 -9.41 -7.25
CA PHE A 65 20.16 -8.10 -6.59
C PHE A 65 18.99 -7.87 -5.62
N ARG A 66 17.78 -8.35 -5.94
CA ARG A 66 16.63 -8.31 -5.01
C ARG A 66 16.85 -9.14 -3.74
N ALA A 67 17.71 -10.15 -3.79
CA ALA A 67 17.98 -11.03 -2.64
C ALA A 67 18.91 -10.42 -1.57
N TYR A 68 19.58 -9.28 -1.84
CA TYR A 68 20.67 -8.77 -0.98
C TYR A 68 20.42 -7.41 -0.31
N GLY A 69 19.18 -6.91 -0.32
CA GLY A 69 18.76 -5.85 0.61
C GLY A 69 18.94 -4.43 0.10
N ALA A 70 17.85 -3.67 0.24
CA ALA A 70 17.72 -2.26 -0.05
C ALA A 70 18.59 -1.41 0.89
N GLN A 71 19.83 -1.10 0.51
CA GLN A 71 20.59 -0.05 1.21
C GLN A 71 21.79 0.47 0.40
N ARG A 72 21.55 1.21 -0.69
CA ARG A 72 22.41 2.33 -1.11
C ARG A 72 21.84 3.06 -2.31
N ASP A 73 21.46 4.32 -2.07
CA ASP A 73 21.20 5.32 -3.09
C ASP A 73 22.45 5.50 -3.96
N GLY A 74 22.39 5.12 -5.24
CA GLY A 74 23.40 5.51 -6.23
C GLY A 74 23.89 4.45 -7.22
N LEU A 75 23.60 3.16 -7.01
CA LEU A 75 24.03 2.09 -7.95
C LEU A 75 22.89 1.52 -8.81
N GLU A 76 21.66 1.99 -8.60
CA GLU A 76 20.48 1.50 -9.34
C GLU A 76 20.56 1.78 -10.85
N GLY A 77 21.44 2.66 -11.34
CA GLY A 77 21.54 3.01 -12.76
C GLY A 77 22.50 2.18 -13.62
N ILE A 78 23.46 1.46 -13.03
CA ILE A 78 24.57 0.83 -13.79
C ILE A 78 24.10 -0.28 -14.75
N PRO A 79 23.17 -1.19 -14.39
CA PRO A 79 22.68 -2.21 -15.33
C PRO A 79 21.92 -1.59 -16.53
N TYR A 80 21.27 -0.45 -16.32
CA TYR A 80 20.42 0.21 -17.31
C TYR A 80 21.21 1.07 -18.32
N PHE A 81 22.34 1.64 -17.90
CA PHE A 81 23.28 2.33 -18.81
C PHE A 81 23.88 1.36 -19.85
N CYS A 82 24.21 0.14 -19.43
CA CYS A 82 24.69 -0.90 -20.35
C CYS A 82 23.61 -1.31 -21.38
N LEU A 83 22.32 -1.27 -21.01
CA LEU A 83 21.20 -1.57 -21.91
C LEU A 83 21.00 -0.49 -22.97
N LEU A 84 21.17 0.78 -22.59
CA LEU A 84 21.10 1.92 -23.49
C LEU A 84 22.20 1.84 -24.55
N ALA A 85 23.41 1.44 -24.16
CA ALA A 85 24.52 1.23 -25.10
C ALA A 85 24.26 0.03 -26.05
N THR A 86 23.70 -1.08 -25.55
CA THR A 86 23.48 -2.29 -26.38
C THR A 86 22.22 -2.22 -27.25
N LEU A 87 21.21 -1.41 -26.92
CA LEU A 87 20.01 -1.23 -27.75
C LEU A 87 20.12 -0.06 -28.73
N VAL A 88 20.78 1.04 -28.36
CA VAL A 88 20.83 2.24 -29.21
C VAL A 88 21.89 2.12 -30.31
N LEU A 89 23.06 1.54 -30.03
CA LEU A 89 24.15 1.46 -31.00
C LEU A 89 23.84 0.57 -32.22
N PRO A 90 23.19 -0.61 -32.09
CA PRO A 90 22.82 -1.42 -33.26
C PRO A 90 21.71 -0.79 -34.09
N VAL A 91 20.77 -0.07 -33.45
CA VAL A 91 19.65 0.59 -34.15
C VAL A 91 20.14 1.79 -34.95
N VAL A 92 21.03 2.62 -34.39
CA VAL A 92 21.66 3.74 -35.12
C VAL A 92 22.48 3.23 -36.31
N SER A 93 23.13 2.07 -36.17
CA SER A 93 23.86 1.40 -37.25
C SER A 93 22.91 0.85 -38.34
N ALA A 94 21.78 0.25 -37.97
CA ALA A 94 20.76 -0.25 -38.89
C ALA A 94 20.06 0.88 -39.68
N VAL A 95 19.79 2.01 -39.03
CA VAL A 95 19.23 3.22 -39.67
C VAL A 95 20.18 3.80 -40.73
N ARG A 96 21.50 3.67 -40.53
CA ARG A 96 22.52 4.13 -41.47
C ARG A 96 22.74 3.21 -42.67
N SER A 97 22.43 1.91 -42.59
CA SER A 97 22.65 0.97 -43.70
C SER A 97 21.40 0.68 -44.55
N ALA A 98 20.20 0.97 -44.06
CA ALA A 98 18.96 0.69 -44.79
C ALA A 98 18.62 1.80 -45.81
N ARG A 99 18.81 1.52 -47.10
CA ARG A 99 18.53 2.42 -48.23
C ARG A 99 17.04 2.51 -48.64
N THR A 100 16.11 1.93 -47.87
CA THR A 100 14.68 1.87 -48.19
C THR A 100 13.81 2.37 -47.02
N GLY A 101 13.05 3.44 -47.27
CA GLY A 101 12.51 4.37 -46.26
C GLY A 101 11.44 3.88 -45.29
N TRP A 102 10.93 2.65 -45.39
CA TRP A 102 9.88 2.16 -44.47
C TRP A 102 10.43 1.49 -43.20
N TRP A 103 11.66 0.94 -43.23
CA TRP A 103 12.29 0.30 -42.08
C TRP A 103 12.77 1.30 -41.03
N GLN A 104 13.16 2.51 -41.43
CA GLN A 104 13.57 3.58 -40.51
C GLN A 104 12.41 4.00 -39.61
N SER A 105 11.21 4.10 -40.17
CA SER A 105 9.99 4.44 -39.41
C SER A 105 9.64 3.37 -38.37
N LEU A 106 9.76 2.08 -38.71
CA LEU A 106 9.50 0.99 -37.76
C LEU A 106 10.52 0.94 -36.61
N ALA A 107 11.80 1.19 -36.90
CA ALA A 107 12.84 1.23 -35.87
C ALA A 107 12.63 2.41 -34.90
N ILE A 108 12.26 3.59 -35.41
CA ILE A 108 11.98 4.77 -34.58
C ILE A 108 10.75 4.53 -33.70
N VAL A 109 9.66 3.99 -34.26
CA VAL A 109 8.45 3.66 -33.48
C VAL A 109 8.76 2.62 -32.40
N SER A 110 9.55 1.59 -32.71
CA SER A 110 9.98 0.61 -31.71
C SER A 110 10.80 1.24 -30.58
N CYS A 111 11.75 2.13 -30.90
CA CYS A 111 12.53 2.85 -29.89
C CYS A 111 11.68 3.79 -29.03
N LEU A 112 10.69 4.48 -29.61
CA LEU A 112 9.79 5.35 -28.87
C LEU A 112 8.85 4.55 -27.96
N CYS A 113 8.34 3.41 -28.41
CA CYS A 113 7.46 2.55 -27.61
C CYS A 113 8.23 1.83 -26.49
N LEU A 114 9.41 1.28 -26.79
CA LEU A 114 10.22 0.55 -25.81
C LEU A 114 10.91 1.52 -24.83
N GLY A 115 11.46 2.62 -25.34
CA GLY A 115 12.05 3.67 -24.51
C GLY A 115 10.99 4.37 -23.67
N GLY A 116 9.90 4.83 -24.28
CA GLY A 116 8.80 5.51 -23.58
C GLY A 116 8.10 4.62 -22.56
N GLY A 117 7.85 3.35 -22.89
CA GLY A 117 7.31 2.38 -21.93
C GLY A 117 8.25 2.14 -20.75
N TYR A 118 9.56 2.09 -20.98
CA TYR A 118 10.56 1.93 -19.92
C TYR A 118 10.70 3.18 -19.03
N TRP A 119 10.64 4.39 -19.60
CA TRP A 119 10.63 5.64 -18.84
C TRP A 119 9.38 5.76 -17.96
N LEU A 120 8.22 5.32 -18.46
CA LEU A 120 7.00 5.26 -17.65
C LEU A 120 7.13 4.27 -16.49
N LEU A 121 7.74 3.10 -16.71
CA LEU A 121 8.00 2.11 -15.65
C LEU A 121 8.93 2.67 -14.56
N LEU A 122 9.95 3.46 -14.91
CA LEU A 122 10.81 4.11 -13.93
C LEU A 122 10.07 5.19 -13.12
N VAL A 123 9.16 5.93 -13.74
CA VAL A 123 8.37 6.99 -13.06
C VAL A 123 7.33 6.42 -12.10
N VAL A 124 6.81 5.20 -12.33
CA VAL A 124 5.82 4.55 -11.44
C VAL A 124 6.45 4.02 -10.14
N SER A 125 7.77 4.15 -9.97
CA SER A 125 8.52 3.75 -8.77
C SER A 125 8.36 4.71 -7.58
N CYS A 126 7.25 5.46 -7.48
CA CYS A 126 6.97 6.31 -6.32
C CYS A 126 7.17 5.49 -5.03
N PRO A 127 7.82 6.04 -3.98
CA PRO A 127 8.03 5.31 -2.73
C PRO A 127 6.70 4.75 -2.24
N ILE A 128 6.62 3.41 -2.20
CA ILE A 128 5.42 2.60 -1.95
C ILE A 128 4.64 3.11 -0.72
N GLU A 129 5.37 3.65 0.24
CA GLU A 129 4.84 4.10 1.50
C GLU A 129 3.93 5.34 1.41
N ALA A 130 4.24 6.31 0.54
CA ALA A 130 3.36 7.46 0.32
C ALA A 130 2.03 7.02 -0.33
N ALA A 131 2.09 6.03 -1.23
CA ALA A 131 0.91 5.42 -1.83
C ALA A 131 0.09 4.64 -0.79
N ARG A 132 0.73 3.84 0.07
CA ARG A 132 0.08 3.10 1.16
C ARG A 132 -0.63 4.02 2.16
N ARG A 133 -0.02 5.14 2.56
CA ARG A 133 -0.69 6.16 3.39
C ARG A 133 -1.88 6.79 2.69
N SER A 134 -1.73 7.07 1.40
CA SER A 134 -2.82 7.60 0.59
C SER A 134 -3.97 6.60 0.49
N GLN A 135 -3.68 5.30 0.49
CA GLN A 135 -4.67 4.25 0.56
C GLN A 135 -5.41 4.26 1.91
N CYS A 136 -4.73 4.34 3.06
CA CYS A 136 -5.41 4.46 4.36
C CYS A 136 -6.31 5.69 4.45
N LYS A 137 -5.84 6.83 3.92
CA LYS A 137 -6.65 8.04 3.79
C LYS A 137 -7.90 7.81 2.93
N ASN A 138 -7.76 7.09 1.80
CA ASN A 138 -8.89 6.78 0.92
C ASN A 138 -9.84 5.75 1.51
N ASN A 139 -9.34 4.81 2.32
CA ASN A 139 -10.15 3.86 3.07
C ASN A 139 -11.04 4.59 4.08
N LEU A 140 -10.50 5.53 4.86
CA LEU A 140 -11.31 6.38 5.75
C LEU A 140 -12.31 7.26 4.98
N LYS A 141 -11.98 7.73 3.77
CA LYS A 141 -12.96 8.44 2.93
C LYS A 141 -14.11 7.54 2.49
N GLN A 142 -13.83 6.28 2.16
CA GLN A 142 -14.88 5.30 1.83
C GLN A 142 -15.74 4.98 3.05
N ILE A 143 -15.13 4.81 4.23
CA ILE A 143 -15.84 4.63 5.50
C ILE A 143 -16.71 5.86 5.81
N GLY A 144 -16.18 7.07 5.66
CA GLY A 144 -16.92 8.31 5.88
C GLY A 144 -18.09 8.46 4.93
N LEU A 145 -17.90 8.16 3.64
CA LEU A 145 -19.01 8.13 2.68
C LEU A 145 -20.08 7.11 3.07
N ALA A 146 -19.66 5.91 3.50
CA ALA A 146 -20.58 4.89 3.98
C ALA A 146 -21.36 5.33 5.24
N LEU A 147 -20.69 6.00 6.18
CA LEU A 147 -21.32 6.56 7.37
C LEU A 147 -22.36 7.64 7.01
N HIS A 148 -22.05 8.54 6.08
CA HIS A 148 -23.01 9.55 5.65
C HIS A 148 -24.19 8.95 4.88
N ASN A 149 -23.99 7.91 4.08
CA ASN A 149 -25.10 7.21 3.43
C ASN A 149 -25.97 6.46 4.44
N TYR A 150 -25.37 5.88 5.48
CA TYR A 150 -26.09 5.27 6.60
C TYR A 150 -26.89 6.34 7.35
N LEU A 151 -26.27 7.47 7.67
CA LEU A 151 -26.91 8.61 8.33
C LEU A 151 -28.09 9.17 7.52
N ASP A 152 -27.98 9.27 6.19
CA ASP A 152 -29.09 9.70 5.32
C ASP A 152 -30.29 8.72 5.36
N THR A 153 -30.01 7.43 5.61
CA THR A 153 -31.05 6.39 5.66
C THR A 153 -31.68 6.24 7.05
N TYR A 154 -30.87 6.33 8.11
CA TYR A 154 -31.24 5.98 9.49
C TYR A 154 -31.23 7.17 10.46
N GLU A 155 -30.92 8.37 9.96
CA GLU A 155 -30.85 9.65 10.68
C GLU A 155 -29.84 9.68 11.85
N SER A 156 -29.11 8.60 12.09
CA SER A 156 -28.14 8.42 13.17
C SER A 156 -26.91 7.63 12.70
N PHE A 157 -25.81 7.72 13.44
CA PHE A 157 -24.68 6.80 13.27
C PHE A 157 -25.04 5.39 13.76
N PRO A 158 -24.36 4.34 13.24
CA PRO A 158 -24.60 2.99 13.72
C PRO A 158 -24.29 2.89 15.22
N ALA A 159 -25.30 2.55 16.02
CA ALA A 159 -25.12 2.31 17.45
C ALA A 159 -24.58 0.90 17.69
N GLN A 160 -23.69 0.75 18.68
CA GLN A 160 -23.42 -0.56 19.26
C GLN A 160 -24.46 -0.79 20.37
N GLU A 161 -25.43 -1.64 20.05
CA GLU A 161 -26.43 -2.08 21.00
C GLU A 161 -25.88 -3.28 21.81
N ASP A 162 -26.15 -3.31 23.12
CA ASP A 162 -25.80 -4.39 24.06
C ASP A 162 -26.61 -5.69 23.80
N GLY A 163 -27.07 -5.88 22.57
CA GLY A 163 -27.81 -7.06 22.14
C GLY A 163 -27.02 -8.35 22.36
N ASN A 164 -27.74 -9.47 22.41
CA ASN A 164 -27.13 -10.80 22.49
C ASN A 164 -27.61 -11.63 21.30
N PRO A 165 -26.90 -11.59 20.15
CA PRO A 165 -25.56 -11.04 19.95
C PRO A 165 -25.54 -9.58 19.47
N ALA A 166 -24.52 -8.83 19.90
CA ALA A 166 -24.24 -7.50 19.38
C ALA A 166 -23.74 -7.57 17.93
N VAL A 167 -24.01 -6.52 17.15
CA VAL A 167 -23.59 -6.41 15.75
C VAL A 167 -22.60 -5.26 15.61
N SER A 168 -21.49 -5.49 14.91
CA SER A 168 -20.49 -4.46 14.67
C SER A 168 -21.02 -3.36 13.75
N TRP A 169 -20.69 -2.10 14.04
CA TRP A 169 -20.95 -0.98 13.13
C TRP A 169 -20.34 -1.21 11.74
N ARG A 170 -19.21 -1.92 11.66
CA ARG A 170 -18.54 -2.30 10.40
C ARG A 170 -19.42 -3.19 9.54
N VAL A 171 -20.21 -4.08 10.17
CA VAL A 171 -21.19 -4.92 9.47
C VAL A 171 -22.34 -4.08 8.94
N ALA A 172 -22.83 -3.11 9.73
CA ALA A 172 -23.90 -2.20 9.32
C ALA A 172 -23.54 -1.36 8.08
N LEU A 173 -22.26 -1.05 7.89
CA LEU A 173 -21.77 -0.27 6.75
C LEU A 173 -21.51 -1.07 5.47
N LEU A 174 -21.49 -2.40 5.52
CA LEU A 174 -21.17 -3.23 4.35
C LEU A 174 -21.99 -2.90 3.08
N PRO A 175 -23.31 -2.65 3.15
CA PRO A 175 -24.09 -2.29 1.96
C PRO A 175 -23.62 -1.01 1.26
N TYR A 176 -23.00 -0.10 2.02
CA TYR A 176 -22.54 1.20 1.55
C TYR A 176 -21.07 1.21 1.13
N MET A 177 -20.40 0.05 1.19
CA MET A 177 -18.99 -0.14 0.81
C MET A 177 -18.83 -1.21 -0.31
N ASP A 178 -19.89 -1.46 -1.09
CA ASP A 178 -19.93 -2.51 -2.14
C ASP A 178 -19.83 -3.96 -1.62
N TYR A 179 -20.13 -4.19 -0.32
CA TYR A 179 -20.18 -5.52 0.30
C TYR A 179 -21.62 -5.98 0.63
N ALA A 180 -22.62 -5.49 -0.10
CA ALA A 180 -24.03 -5.85 0.09
C ALA A 180 -24.31 -7.38 0.06
N PRO A 181 -23.66 -8.21 -0.79
CA PRO A 181 -23.85 -9.66 -0.74
C PRO A 181 -23.48 -10.27 0.62
N LEU A 182 -22.33 -9.88 1.20
CA LEU A 182 -21.92 -10.37 2.53
C LEU A 182 -22.90 -9.93 3.61
N TYR A 183 -23.40 -8.70 3.52
CA TYR A 183 -24.39 -8.18 4.47
C TYR A 183 -25.70 -9.00 4.47
N ASN A 184 -26.15 -9.42 3.29
CA ASN A 184 -27.38 -10.19 3.14
C ASN A 184 -27.24 -11.63 3.65
N GLU A 185 -26.02 -12.17 3.66
CA GLU A 185 -25.72 -13.50 4.21
C GLU A 185 -25.49 -13.49 5.73
N TYR A 186 -25.18 -12.31 6.30
CA TYR A 186 -24.89 -12.17 7.73
C TYR A 186 -26.16 -12.34 8.57
N ASP A 187 -26.13 -13.32 9.48
CA ASP A 187 -27.22 -13.60 10.41
C ASP A 187 -27.05 -12.79 11.70
N ARG A 188 -27.85 -11.73 11.85
CA ARG A 188 -27.81 -10.86 13.04
C ARG A 188 -28.33 -11.51 14.32
N THR A 189 -28.87 -12.71 14.25
CA THR A 189 -29.29 -13.49 15.42
C THR A 189 -28.16 -14.35 16.00
N LEU A 190 -27.03 -14.45 15.28
CA LEU A 190 -25.86 -15.24 15.66
C LEU A 190 -24.66 -14.34 15.98
N ALA A 191 -23.81 -14.80 16.91
CA ALA A 191 -22.56 -14.10 17.20
C ALA A 191 -21.70 -14.03 15.94
N TRP A 192 -20.90 -12.96 15.83
CA TRP A 192 -20.09 -12.67 14.64
C TRP A 192 -19.12 -13.80 14.23
N ASN A 193 -18.71 -14.64 15.18
CA ASN A 193 -17.80 -15.77 14.99
C ASN A 193 -18.49 -17.14 15.08
N SER A 194 -19.80 -17.20 14.82
CA SER A 194 -20.58 -18.44 14.99
C SER A 194 -21.47 -18.74 13.79
N GLY A 195 -21.79 -20.03 13.59
CA GLY A 195 -22.68 -20.48 12.52
C GLY A 195 -22.25 -19.99 11.13
N THR A 196 -23.17 -19.36 10.40
CA THR A 196 -22.91 -18.77 9.08
C THR A 196 -21.94 -17.58 9.15
N ASN A 197 -21.93 -16.83 10.26
CA ASN A 197 -21.11 -15.63 10.39
C ASN A 197 -19.61 -15.94 10.49
N ASP A 198 -19.22 -17.12 10.98
CA ASP A 198 -17.79 -17.52 11.07
C ASP A 198 -17.09 -17.46 9.72
N GLY A 199 -17.75 -17.96 8.66
CA GLY A 199 -17.21 -17.92 7.30
C GLY A 199 -17.16 -16.50 6.74
N ILE A 200 -18.18 -15.68 7.04
CA ILE A 200 -18.26 -14.29 6.59
C ILE A 200 -17.13 -13.48 7.24
N ALA A 201 -16.95 -13.60 8.56
CA ALA A 201 -15.94 -12.91 9.33
C ALA A 201 -14.50 -13.20 8.86
N LYS A 202 -14.27 -14.34 8.19
CA LYS A 202 -12.97 -14.71 7.59
C LYS A 202 -12.67 -14.02 6.27
N THR A 203 -13.63 -13.32 5.68
CA THR A 203 -13.43 -12.58 4.42
C THR A 203 -12.64 -11.31 4.66
N GLU A 204 -11.63 -11.04 3.84
CA GLU A 204 -10.83 -9.82 3.93
C GLU A 204 -11.56 -8.63 3.28
N ILE A 205 -11.83 -7.60 4.09
CA ILE A 205 -12.40 -6.33 3.64
C ILE A 205 -11.28 -5.31 3.48
N GLN A 206 -10.89 -5.06 2.23
CA GLN A 206 -9.72 -4.21 1.89
C GLN A 206 -9.86 -2.77 2.40
N VAL A 207 -11.10 -2.26 2.47
CA VAL A 207 -11.39 -0.91 3.01
C VAL A 207 -11.12 -0.84 4.51
N LEU A 208 -11.24 -1.95 5.23
CA LEU A 208 -11.02 -2.00 6.68
C LEU A 208 -9.58 -2.37 7.06
N SER A 209 -8.70 -2.63 6.10
CA SER A 209 -7.30 -3.02 6.35
C SER A 209 -6.32 -1.86 6.10
N CYS A 210 -5.14 -1.97 6.71
CA CYS A 210 -3.99 -1.11 6.40
C CYS A 210 -2.96 -1.92 5.59
N PRO A 211 -2.53 -1.44 4.41
CA PRO A 211 -1.53 -2.13 3.59
C PRO A 211 -0.15 -2.16 4.26
N SER A 212 0.14 -1.25 5.18
CA SER A 212 1.41 -1.20 5.93
C SER A 212 1.44 -2.10 7.17
N THR A 213 0.34 -2.78 7.51
CA THR A 213 0.35 -3.77 8.59
C THR A 213 1.39 -4.87 8.33
N PRO A 214 2.30 -5.17 9.28
CA PRO A 214 3.23 -6.28 9.16
C PRO A 214 2.50 -7.61 8.96
N PRO A 215 2.94 -8.50 8.05
CA PRO A 215 2.31 -9.79 7.83
C PRO A 215 2.15 -10.63 9.10
N GLU A 216 3.07 -10.50 10.05
CA GLU A 216 3.07 -11.22 11.33
C GLU A 216 1.86 -10.83 12.19
N LEU A 217 1.40 -9.59 12.07
CA LEU A 217 0.26 -9.07 12.83
C LEU A 217 -1.08 -9.32 12.13
N ARG A 218 -1.05 -9.82 10.88
CA ARG A 218 -2.23 -10.32 10.17
C ARG A 218 -2.51 -11.80 10.47
N GLN A 219 -1.67 -12.46 11.27
CA GLN A 219 -1.83 -13.87 11.61
C GLN A 219 -2.95 -14.03 12.66
N GLY A 220 -3.93 -14.88 12.34
CA GLY A 220 -5.08 -15.19 13.16
C GLY A 220 -6.16 -15.89 12.33
N ASP A 221 -7.19 -16.40 12.99
CA ASP A 221 -8.31 -17.04 12.29
C ASP A 221 -9.16 -16.04 11.51
N TYR A 222 -9.08 -14.75 11.84
CA TYR A 222 -9.88 -13.68 11.24
C TYR A 222 -9.03 -12.47 10.82
N PRO A 223 -9.37 -11.80 9.71
CA PRO A 223 -8.75 -10.53 9.31
C PRO A 223 -9.09 -9.41 10.29
N PHE A 224 -8.05 -8.70 10.74
CA PHE A 224 -8.17 -7.58 11.67
C PHE A 224 -8.44 -6.25 10.96
N THR A 225 -9.26 -5.40 11.59
CA THR A 225 -9.45 -4.01 11.15
C THR A 225 -8.25 -3.13 11.55
N ALA A 226 -7.98 -2.11 10.75
CA ALA A 226 -7.07 -1.01 11.06
C ALA A 226 -7.82 0.28 11.44
N TYR A 227 -9.15 0.25 11.47
CA TYR A 227 -10.00 1.41 11.77
C TYR A 227 -10.95 1.08 12.91
N VAL A 228 -10.97 1.98 13.90
CA VAL A 228 -11.67 1.84 15.18
C VAL A 228 -12.44 3.11 15.49
N VAL A 229 -13.38 3.01 16.40
CA VAL A 229 -14.14 4.15 16.91
C VAL A 229 -13.82 4.37 18.39
N PRO A 230 -13.78 5.62 18.86
CA PRO A 230 -13.71 5.88 20.29
C PRO A 230 -15.04 5.49 20.93
N TYR A 231 -15.11 4.36 21.62
CA TYR A 231 -16.34 3.83 22.20
C TYR A 231 -16.48 4.24 23.66
N GLY A 232 -17.53 4.99 24.03
CA GLY A 232 -17.73 5.44 25.40
C GLY A 232 -18.92 6.38 25.53
N SER A 233 -19.42 6.59 26.75
CA SER A 233 -20.61 7.41 27.01
C SER A 233 -20.48 8.86 26.54
N ASP A 234 -19.26 9.39 26.54
CA ASP A 234 -18.97 10.78 26.20
C ASP A 234 -18.45 10.92 24.75
N THR A 235 -18.58 9.89 23.91
CA THR A 235 -18.09 9.90 22.53
C THR A 235 -19.25 9.90 21.53
N SER A 236 -18.93 10.05 20.23
CA SER A 236 -19.93 9.89 19.15
C SER A 236 -20.44 8.45 18.97
N TRP A 237 -19.93 7.50 19.77
CA TRP A 237 -20.24 6.08 19.71
C TRP A 237 -20.64 5.56 21.09
N ALA A 238 -21.58 6.26 21.73
CA ALA A 238 -22.06 5.91 23.05
C ALA A 238 -22.82 4.56 23.05
N PRO A 239 -22.63 3.73 24.08
CA PRO A 239 -23.31 2.43 24.21
C PRO A 239 -24.84 2.59 24.21
N ASN A 240 -25.54 1.81 23.39
CA ASN A 240 -27.01 1.84 23.26
C ASN A 240 -27.60 3.20 22.88
N GLN A 241 -26.81 4.09 22.27
CA GLN A 241 -27.28 5.39 21.85
C GLN A 241 -27.09 5.58 20.35
N HIS A 242 -28.17 5.95 19.69
CA HIS A 242 -28.15 6.43 18.31
C HIS A 242 -27.75 7.90 18.34
N VAL A 243 -26.46 8.18 18.12
CA VAL A 243 -25.96 9.55 18.03
C VAL A 243 -26.37 10.12 16.68
N HIS A 244 -27.12 11.22 16.69
CA HIS A 244 -27.51 11.96 15.50
C HIS A 244 -26.40 12.96 15.11
N PHE A 245 -26.40 13.39 13.85
CA PHE A 245 -25.42 14.38 13.39
C PHE A 245 -25.54 15.72 14.12
N GLU A 246 -26.76 16.08 14.52
CA GLU A 246 -27.05 17.29 15.31
C GLU A 246 -26.57 17.20 16.77
N ASP A 247 -26.30 16.00 17.28
CA ASP A 247 -25.78 15.79 18.64
C ASP A 247 -24.28 16.11 18.74
N ILE A 248 -23.62 16.53 17.66
CA ILE A 248 -22.21 16.95 17.65
C ILE A 248 -22.12 18.47 17.84
N ALA A 249 -22.32 18.95 19.07
CA ALA A 249 -22.41 20.38 19.37
C ALA A 249 -21.06 21.12 19.22
N ASP A 250 -19.93 20.45 19.42
CA ASP A 250 -18.58 21.03 19.23
C ASP A 250 -18.21 21.20 17.74
N GLY A 251 -19.08 20.70 16.87
CA GLY A 251 -19.01 20.81 15.42
C GLY A 251 -18.41 19.57 14.77
N ALA A 252 -19.08 19.08 13.73
CA ALA A 252 -18.66 17.89 12.99
C ALA A 252 -17.22 17.96 12.43
N SER A 253 -16.70 19.15 12.13
CA SER A 253 -15.30 19.35 11.68
C SER A 253 -14.25 19.24 12.79
N ASN A 254 -14.68 19.20 14.05
CA ASN A 254 -13.84 19.13 15.25
C ASN A 254 -14.03 17.83 16.05
N THR A 255 -14.86 16.90 15.58
CA THR A 255 -15.11 15.64 16.27
C THR A 255 -14.64 14.47 15.40
N ILE A 256 -13.74 13.65 15.94
CA ILE A 256 -13.26 12.42 15.31
C ILE A 256 -14.33 11.34 15.46
N LEU A 257 -14.76 10.78 14.34
CA LEU A 257 -15.65 9.61 14.32
C LEU A 257 -14.88 8.31 14.27
N VAL A 258 -13.86 8.22 13.39
CA VAL A 258 -13.12 6.96 13.15
C VAL A 258 -11.64 7.26 13.09
N ALA A 259 -10.84 6.43 13.76
CA ALA A 259 -9.39 6.57 13.83
C ALA A 259 -8.69 5.38 13.17
N GLU A 260 -7.57 5.64 12.48
CA GLU A 260 -6.61 4.61 12.11
C GLU A 260 -5.87 4.13 13.38
N ALA A 261 -6.08 2.86 13.72
CA ALA A 261 -5.52 2.18 14.88
C ALA A 261 -5.02 0.78 14.49
N CYS A 262 -3.84 0.75 13.89
CA CYS A 262 -3.21 -0.48 13.49
C CYS A 262 -2.72 -1.29 14.71
N GLY A 263 -2.93 -2.61 14.72
CA GLY A 263 -2.41 -3.51 15.76
C GLY A 263 -3.32 -3.75 16.97
N GLN A 264 -4.55 -3.24 16.96
CA GLN A 264 -5.57 -3.49 18.01
C GLN A 264 -6.07 -4.96 18.05
N GLN A 265 -5.81 -5.73 17.00
CA GLN A 265 -6.25 -7.12 16.85
C GLN A 265 -7.75 -7.31 17.08
N ILE A 266 -8.54 -6.43 16.50
CA ILE A 266 -10.00 -6.53 16.48
C ILE A 266 -10.36 -7.11 15.10
N PRO A 267 -10.91 -8.34 15.02
CA PRO A 267 -11.50 -8.84 13.79
C PRO A 267 -12.56 -7.88 13.28
N TRP A 268 -12.61 -7.63 11.97
CA TRP A 268 -13.49 -6.58 11.44
C TRP A 268 -14.98 -6.83 11.72
N ALA A 269 -15.42 -8.09 11.88
CA ALA A 269 -16.80 -8.42 12.19
C ALA A 269 -17.11 -8.40 13.70
N GLU A 270 -16.09 -8.36 14.57
CA GLU A 270 -16.26 -8.29 16.02
C GLU A 270 -16.90 -6.95 16.42
N PRO A 271 -17.98 -6.93 17.22
CA PRO A 271 -18.61 -5.70 17.69
C PRO A 271 -17.72 -4.85 18.59
N ARG A 272 -16.76 -5.46 19.29
CA ARG A 272 -15.82 -4.78 20.17
C ARG A 272 -15.08 -3.66 19.42
N ASP A 273 -14.92 -2.54 20.11
CA ASP A 273 -14.11 -1.42 19.68
C ASP A 273 -13.29 -0.85 20.86
N VAL A 274 -12.62 0.29 20.70
CA VAL A 274 -11.68 0.83 21.69
C VAL A 274 -12.41 1.62 22.79
N PRO A 275 -12.47 1.12 24.05
CA PRO A 275 -13.22 1.77 25.11
C PRO A 275 -12.49 3.01 25.66
N LEU A 276 -13.23 4.09 25.86
CA LEU A 276 -12.79 5.32 26.53
C LEU A 276 -13.65 5.57 27.78
N PRO A 277 -13.05 6.05 28.88
CA PRO A 277 -11.68 6.56 28.99
C PRO A 277 -10.62 5.50 29.35
N GLU A 278 -10.95 4.21 29.33
CA GLU A 278 -10.04 3.14 29.77
C GLU A 278 -8.80 3.01 28.89
N THR A 279 -8.93 3.27 27.59
CA THR A 279 -7.80 3.23 26.65
C THR A 279 -7.06 4.57 26.68
N PRO A 280 -5.73 4.57 26.90
CA PRO A 280 -4.94 5.78 26.80
C PRO A 280 -5.04 6.44 25.42
N VAL A 281 -5.24 7.77 25.41
CA VAL A 281 -5.28 8.56 24.18
C VAL A 281 -3.87 9.00 23.81
N GLY A 282 -3.39 8.56 22.65
CA GLY A 282 -2.07 8.89 22.13
C GLY A 282 -1.66 7.99 20.97
N PHE A 283 -0.50 8.29 20.38
CA PHE A 283 0.01 7.63 19.18
C PHE A 283 1.01 6.52 19.51
N ASN A 284 0.78 5.31 18.99
CA ASN A 284 1.70 4.18 19.09
C ASN A 284 2.23 3.97 20.53
N LEU A 285 1.33 4.09 21.51
CA LEU A 285 1.71 4.01 22.92
C LEU A 285 2.27 2.61 23.24
N PRO A 286 3.35 2.53 24.05
CA PRO A 286 4.00 1.26 24.33
C PRO A 286 3.02 0.31 25.03
N GLY A 287 3.01 -0.94 24.57
CA GLY A 287 2.19 -1.99 25.16
C GLY A 287 2.99 -3.23 25.53
N ASN A 288 2.30 -4.19 26.15
CA ASN A 288 2.92 -5.45 26.59
C ASN A 288 3.27 -6.42 25.44
N GLN A 289 2.86 -6.09 24.21
CA GLN A 289 3.05 -6.94 23.03
C GLN A 289 3.90 -6.22 21.97
N PRO A 290 4.87 -6.91 21.34
CA PRO A 290 5.71 -6.31 20.30
C PRO A 290 4.86 -5.81 19.14
N ASN A 291 5.18 -4.60 18.66
CA ASN A 291 4.52 -3.97 17.52
C ASN A 291 2.99 -3.80 17.69
N ARG A 292 2.49 -3.71 18.92
CA ARG A 292 1.11 -3.34 19.22
C ARG A 292 1.07 -2.05 20.02
N SER A 293 0.06 -1.24 19.73
CA SER A 293 -0.22 -0.02 20.49
C SER A 293 -1.30 -0.32 21.52
N GLU A 294 -1.08 0.11 22.77
CA GLU A 294 -2.16 0.19 23.77
C GLU A 294 -2.95 1.51 23.67
N GLY A 295 -2.52 2.44 22.81
CA GLY A 295 -3.22 3.71 22.57
C GLY A 295 -4.24 3.64 21.43
N LEU A 296 -5.24 4.53 21.47
CA LEU A 296 -6.30 4.64 20.45
C LEU A 296 -5.75 4.87 19.03
N LEU A 297 -4.71 5.68 18.88
CA LEU A 297 -4.16 6.04 17.56
C LEU A 297 -2.89 5.24 17.31
N SER A 298 -2.82 4.53 16.18
CA SER A 298 -1.60 3.80 15.82
C SER A 298 -1.47 3.55 14.32
N SER A 299 -0.23 3.58 13.86
CA SER A 299 0.09 3.38 12.45
C SER A 299 1.48 2.77 12.27
N TYR A 300 1.60 1.87 11.30
CA TYR A 300 2.89 1.32 10.85
C TYR A 300 3.57 2.18 9.78
N HIS A 301 2.96 3.31 9.43
CA HIS A 301 3.55 4.28 8.53
C HIS A 301 4.71 5.04 9.22
N PRO A 302 5.85 5.31 8.54
CA PRO A 302 6.94 6.10 9.12
C PRO A 302 6.50 7.47 9.67
N GLY A 303 7.00 7.87 10.82
CA GLY A 303 6.58 9.10 11.49
C GLY A 303 5.39 8.94 12.43
N GLY A 304 4.75 7.76 12.46
CA GLY A 304 3.95 7.30 13.60
C GLY A 304 2.62 8.00 13.85
N GLY A 305 2.21 8.94 12.98
CA GLY A 305 0.88 9.54 13.06
C GLY A 305 -0.18 8.69 12.36
N SER A 306 -1.43 8.99 12.62
CA SER A 306 -2.60 8.25 12.12
C SER A 306 -3.49 9.14 11.27
N GLN A 307 -4.16 8.56 10.28
CA GLN A 307 -5.29 9.22 9.64
C GLN A 307 -6.52 9.14 10.56
N VAL A 308 -7.29 10.22 10.63
CA VAL A 308 -8.57 10.26 11.35
C VAL A 308 -9.65 10.85 10.45
N LEU A 309 -10.86 10.34 10.61
CA LEU A 309 -12.07 10.82 9.96
C LEU A 309 -12.86 11.68 10.94
N PHE A 310 -13.20 12.89 10.49
CA PHE A 310 -14.06 13.83 11.21
C PHE A 310 -15.52 13.64 10.84
N GLY A 311 -16.42 14.14 11.69
CA GLY A 311 -17.86 14.14 11.50
C GLY A 311 -18.31 14.71 10.16
N ASP A 312 -17.63 15.73 9.66
CA ASP A 312 -17.92 16.36 8.36
C ASP A 312 -17.43 15.57 7.13
N GLY A 313 -16.88 14.37 7.33
CA GLY A 313 -16.34 13.52 6.28
C GLY A 313 -14.89 13.86 5.88
N ARG A 314 -14.27 14.88 6.49
CA ARG A 314 -12.87 15.23 6.24
C ARG A 314 -11.95 14.18 6.85
N VAL A 315 -10.94 13.76 6.09
CA VAL A 315 -9.84 12.92 6.61
C VAL A 315 -8.57 13.76 6.76
N ARG A 316 -8.00 13.77 7.97
CA ARG A 316 -6.73 14.45 8.27
C ARG A 316 -5.72 13.47 8.85
N TYR A 317 -4.45 13.73 8.54
CA TYR A 317 -3.35 13.10 9.26
C TYR A 317 -3.11 13.88 10.56
N LEU A 318 -3.06 13.18 11.68
CA LEU A 318 -2.62 13.75 12.95
C LEU A 318 -1.19 13.28 13.27
N SER A 319 -0.34 14.22 13.64
CA SER A 319 1.04 13.96 14.02
C SER A 319 1.12 13.50 15.48
N PRO A 320 2.10 12.65 15.87
CA PRO A 320 2.38 12.35 17.28
C PRO A 320 2.74 13.55 18.15
N ALA A 321 3.00 14.71 17.53
CA ALA A 321 3.28 15.97 18.21
C ALA A 321 2.02 16.73 18.66
N VAL A 322 0.81 16.28 18.28
CA VAL A 322 -0.45 16.88 18.73
C VAL A 322 -0.58 16.69 20.24
N ASP A 323 -0.99 17.75 20.93
CA ASP A 323 -1.19 17.74 22.38
C ASP A 323 -2.28 16.71 22.77
N PRO A 324 -2.03 15.83 23.75
CA PRO A 324 -3.04 14.90 24.25
C PRO A 324 -4.36 15.55 24.68
N ASP A 325 -4.33 16.77 25.21
CA ASP A 325 -5.55 17.49 25.61
C ASP A 325 -6.40 17.86 24.39
N ILE A 326 -5.75 18.25 23.28
CA ILE A 326 -6.43 18.46 21.99
C ILE A 326 -7.01 17.15 21.49
N LEU A 327 -6.26 16.05 21.56
CA LEU A 327 -6.78 14.75 21.13
C LEU A 327 -8.03 14.34 21.92
N ASN A 328 -8.04 14.53 23.24
CA ASN A 328 -9.21 14.23 24.07
C ASN A 328 -10.43 15.07 23.66
N ALA A 329 -10.24 16.39 23.48
CA ALA A 329 -11.31 17.28 23.01
C ALA A 329 -11.88 16.86 21.65
N LEU A 330 -11.02 16.37 20.74
CA LEU A 330 -11.45 15.87 19.44
C LEU A 330 -12.25 14.57 19.49
N LEU A 331 -12.21 13.81 20.60
CA LEU A 331 -12.90 12.52 20.73
C LEU A 331 -14.30 12.64 21.34
N THR A 332 -14.63 13.79 21.91
CA THR A 332 -15.93 14.10 22.51
C THR A 332 -16.76 14.98 21.56
N PRO A 333 -18.05 14.68 21.32
CA PRO A 333 -18.91 15.51 20.47
C PRO A 333 -19.44 16.77 21.19
N ASN A 334 -19.43 16.78 22.53
CA ASN A 334 -20.12 17.76 23.39
C ASN A 334 -19.29 18.17 24.63
N GLY A 335 -17.97 18.19 24.54
CA GLY A 335 -17.08 18.59 25.64
C GLY A 335 -17.01 20.11 25.84
N GLY A 336 -17.25 20.90 24.79
CA GLY A 336 -17.27 22.37 24.85
C GLY A 336 -15.88 23.02 24.94
N GLU A 337 -14.80 22.26 24.79
CA GLU A 337 -13.44 22.77 24.79
C GLU A 337 -13.10 23.51 23.49
N ALA A 338 -12.30 24.57 23.58
CA ALA A 338 -11.80 25.25 22.41
C ALA A 338 -10.67 24.42 21.77
N VAL A 339 -10.87 23.99 20.53
CA VAL A 339 -9.86 23.25 19.76
C VAL A 339 -9.01 24.24 18.94
N PRO A 340 -7.72 24.45 19.28
CA PRO A 340 -6.83 25.32 18.51
C PRO A 340 -6.43 24.67 17.16
N GLU A 341 -5.70 25.38 16.30
CA GLU A 341 -5.15 24.77 15.09
C GLU A 341 -4.04 23.76 15.45
N PHE A 342 -4.11 22.55 14.87
CA PHE A 342 -3.23 21.41 15.13
C PHE A 342 -2.80 20.71 13.84
#